data_AF-A0A0Q6JV17-F1
#
_entry.id   AF-A0A0Q6JV17-F1
#
_cell.length_a   1.000
_cell.length_b   1.000
_cell.length_c   1.000
_cell.angle_alpha   90.00
_cell.angle_beta   90.00
_cell.angle_gamma   90.00
#
_symmetry.space_group_name_H-M   'P 1'
#
loop_
_entity.id
_entity.type
_entity.pdbx_description
1 polymer ?
#
loop_
_entity_poly.entity_id
_entity_poly.type
_entity_poly.pdbx_seq_one_letter_code
_entity_poly.pdbx_strand_id
1 'polypeptide(L)'
;MTHWVEVLLKMVDGPQRPVMGIARAAHADTGPRHVYDAHYGIVPSYVGFGLGELRLFRFGRKTRMESLDGKPLFIADGHTCWVFQAGHDDPIETNELNTRIPDPGRDLIVSRPVEHWARPGLARPTRPIEEVEFLGRPCWNVQLKTGSKASPMVLTIDIETGTVLKQEGEEGSAEYIDCALSDGLPDSTFTWTGPVRMPRNVFAEDRARSIERSISNMQWFHDNVSAQRIHANVLVDFTPTEVRRDPEHPDSFEAYFEKGAGRLWRRTRSSEDWLLPVNWTGRNYPTPIRAWSTQTFDWACAIDLGPDSLTDATLAQLQVVLHPGHDVVGTPPLNPPPR
;
A
#
# COMPACT_ATOMS: atom_id res chain seq x y z
N MET A 1 36.95 16.63 2.37
CA MET A 1 35.79 15.95 2.99
C MET A 1 34.57 16.42 2.23
N THR A 2 33.88 15.52 1.55
CA THR A 2 32.71 15.83 0.71
C THR A 2 31.51 16.17 1.58
N HIS A 3 30.81 17.25 1.26
CA HIS A 3 29.59 17.62 1.98
C HIS A 3 28.35 17.00 1.34
N TRP A 4 27.34 16.69 2.15
CA TRP A 4 26.08 16.12 1.64
C TRP A 4 25.41 17.00 0.59
N VAL A 5 25.51 18.32 0.74
CA VAL A 5 24.97 19.27 -0.25
C VAL A 5 25.61 19.11 -1.63
N GLU A 6 26.91 18.78 -1.69
CA GLU A 6 27.62 18.56 -2.96
C GLU A 6 27.08 17.32 -3.67
N VAL A 7 26.82 16.25 -2.91
CA VAL A 7 26.23 15.02 -3.44
C VAL A 7 24.80 15.25 -3.93
N LEU A 8 24.00 15.96 -3.14
CA LEU A 8 22.63 16.32 -3.53
C LEU A 8 22.61 17.12 -4.83
N LEU A 9 23.45 18.15 -4.97
CA LEU A 9 23.51 18.96 -6.20
C LEU A 9 23.81 18.15 -7.46
N LYS A 10 24.44 16.98 -7.33
CA LYS A 10 24.71 16.07 -8.44
C LYS A 10 23.61 15.06 -8.69
N MET A 11 23.05 14.49 -7.63
CA MET A 11 22.14 13.34 -7.71
C MET A 11 20.67 13.73 -7.89
N VAL A 12 20.26 14.90 -7.38
CA VAL A 12 18.85 15.35 -7.49
C VAL A 12 18.45 15.49 -8.94
N ASP A 13 17.21 15.12 -9.23
CA ASP A 13 16.66 15.11 -10.59
C ASP A 13 17.43 14.25 -11.61
N GLY A 14 18.40 13.45 -11.16
CA GLY A 14 19.05 12.38 -11.91
C GLY A 14 20.29 12.76 -12.71
N PRO A 15 20.77 11.84 -13.56
CA PRO A 15 22.07 11.96 -14.21
C PRO A 15 22.17 13.18 -15.10
N GLN A 16 23.21 13.99 -14.91
CA GLN A 16 23.47 15.20 -15.71
C GLN A 16 24.00 14.89 -17.11
N ARG A 17 24.39 13.63 -17.35
CA ARG A 17 24.72 13.07 -18.66
C ARG A 17 23.91 11.79 -18.89
N PRO A 18 23.57 11.45 -20.14
CA PRO A 18 22.92 10.18 -20.42
C PRO A 18 23.77 8.99 -19.97
N VAL A 19 23.16 8.10 -19.20
CA VAL A 19 23.76 6.85 -18.72
C VAL A 19 22.95 5.68 -19.22
N MET A 20 23.63 4.63 -19.70
CA MET A 20 23.01 3.36 -20.04
C MET A 20 23.83 2.20 -19.52
N GLY A 21 23.18 1.09 -19.22
CA GLY A 21 23.89 -0.07 -18.71
C GLY A 21 22.97 -1.23 -18.40
N ILE A 22 23.58 -2.30 -17.88
CA ILE A 22 22.85 -3.46 -17.38
C ILE A 22 22.89 -3.38 -15.85
N ALA A 23 21.73 -3.53 -15.23
CA ALA A 23 21.57 -3.57 -13.80
C ALA A 23 20.85 -4.84 -13.36
N ARG A 24 21.13 -5.28 -12.14
CA ARG A 24 20.53 -6.45 -11.51
C ARG A 24 20.17 -6.14 -10.07
N ALA A 25 19.22 -6.91 -9.54
CA ALA A 25 18.90 -6.89 -8.11
C ALA A 25 19.10 -8.25 -7.47
N ALA A 26 19.55 -8.23 -6.22
CA ALA A 26 19.54 -9.37 -5.31
C ALA A 26 18.57 -9.05 -4.18
N HIS A 27 17.42 -9.74 -4.17
CA HIS A 27 16.40 -9.57 -3.13
C HIS A 27 16.81 -10.33 -1.87
N ALA A 28 16.60 -9.74 -0.69
CA ALA A 28 16.86 -10.40 0.59
C ALA A 28 15.94 -11.62 0.83
N ASP A 29 14.73 -11.56 0.27
CA ASP A 29 13.76 -12.67 0.22
C ASP A 29 13.30 -12.85 -1.22
N THR A 30 13.41 -14.08 -1.73
CA THR A 30 13.03 -14.48 -3.09
C THR A 30 11.60 -15.02 -3.17
N GLY A 31 10.89 -15.13 -2.04
CA GLY A 31 9.50 -15.52 -1.98
C GLY A 31 8.56 -14.47 -2.60
N PRO A 32 7.27 -14.83 -2.82
CA PRO A 32 6.29 -13.86 -3.30
C PRO A 32 6.13 -12.72 -2.29
N ARG A 33 6.36 -11.49 -2.75
CA ARG A 33 6.17 -10.28 -1.95
C ARG A 33 4.73 -9.79 -2.05
N HIS A 34 4.09 -9.64 -0.90
CA HIS A 34 2.81 -8.97 -0.78
C HIS A 34 3.02 -7.50 -0.45
N VAL A 35 2.74 -6.63 -1.40
CA VAL A 35 2.75 -5.18 -1.18
C VAL A 35 1.32 -4.74 -0.86
N TYR A 36 1.08 -4.41 0.41
CA TYR A 36 -0.19 -3.83 0.84
C TYR A 36 -0.15 -2.32 0.57
N ASP A 37 -0.97 -1.84 -0.37
CA ASP A 37 -1.15 -0.42 -0.64
C ASP A 37 -2.64 -0.05 -0.55
N ALA A 38 -2.94 0.93 0.29
CA ALA A 38 -4.28 1.49 0.42
C ALA A 38 -4.39 2.69 -0.52
N HIS A 39 -5.25 2.58 -1.53
CA HIS A 39 -5.49 3.64 -2.49
C HIS A 39 -6.99 3.87 -2.66
N TYR A 40 -7.35 5.09 -3.05
CA TYR A 40 -8.72 5.43 -3.41
C TYR A 40 -8.78 5.77 -4.89
N GLY A 41 -9.66 5.09 -5.64
CA GLY A 41 -9.83 5.29 -7.06
C GLY A 41 -8.89 4.44 -7.91
N ILE A 42 -7.78 5.02 -8.38
CA ILE A 42 -6.89 4.38 -9.35
C ILE A 42 -5.86 3.50 -8.61
N VAL A 43 -5.74 2.25 -9.01
CA VAL A 43 -4.70 1.33 -8.51
C VAL A 43 -3.32 1.82 -8.99
N PRO A 44 -2.32 1.92 -8.09
CA PRO A 44 -0.97 2.25 -8.49
C PRO A 44 -0.37 1.19 -9.42
N SER A 45 0.41 1.63 -10.39
CA SER A 45 1.21 0.72 -11.23
C SER A 45 2.50 0.35 -10.51
N TYR A 46 2.92 -0.91 -10.58
CA TYR A 46 4.13 -1.39 -9.93
C TYR A 46 5.23 -1.65 -10.96
N VAL A 47 6.42 -1.14 -10.68
CA VAL A 47 7.61 -1.30 -11.51
C VAL A 47 8.76 -1.64 -10.58
N GLY A 48 9.53 -2.68 -10.87
CA GLY A 48 10.68 -3.00 -10.03
C GLY A 48 11.62 -3.96 -10.71
N PHE A 49 12.74 -4.22 -10.05
CA PHE A 49 13.62 -5.29 -10.47
C PHE A 49 12.93 -6.64 -10.19
N GLY A 50 12.79 -7.45 -11.24
CA GLY A 50 12.48 -8.87 -11.09
C GLY A 50 13.68 -9.65 -10.55
N LEU A 51 13.71 -10.97 -10.77
CA LEU A 51 14.85 -11.83 -10.43
C LEU A 51 15.97 -11.82 -11.49
N GLY A 52 15.89 -10.94 -12.48
CA GLY A 52 16.77 -10.92 -13.66
C GLY A 52 17.50 -9.61 -13.87
N GLU A 53 18.36 -9.62 -14.89
CA GLU A 53 19.07 -8.44 -15.37
C GLU A 53 18.19 -7.62 -16.31
N LEU A 54 18.36 -6.30 -16.24
CA LEU A 54 17.57 -5.33 -16.99
C LEU A 54 18.51 -4.29 -17.60
N ARG A 55 18.14 -3.78 -18.77
CA ARG A 55 18.83 -2.65 -19.40
C ARG A 55 18.17 -1.36 -18.93
N LEU A 56 18.98 -0.43 -18.42
CA LEU A 56 18.55 0.89 -18.00
C LEU A 56 19.13 1.96 -18.92
N PHE A 57 18.31 2.96 -19.21
CA PHE A 57 18.72 4.22 -19.80
C PHE A 57 18.20 5.33 -18.90
N ARG A 58 19.06 6.29 -18.57
CA ARG A 58 18.77 7.36 -17.62
C ARG A 58 19.29 8.68 -18.17
N PHE A 59 18.48 9.74 -18.09
CA PHE A 59 18.95 11.10 -18.32
C PHE A 59 18.05 12.09 -17.57
N GLY A 60 18.61 12.76 -16.56
CA GLY A 60 17.82 13.49 -15.59
C GLY A 60 16.71 12.61 -14.99
N ARG A 61 15.48 13.13 -15.02
CA ARG A 61 14.27 12.43 -14.56
C ARG A 61 13.72 11.42 -15.56
N LYS A 62 14.32 11.33 -16.75
CA LYS A 62 13.91 10.38 -17.79
C LYS A 62 14.52 9.01 -17.51
N THR A 63 13.71 7.99 -17.68
CA THR A 63 14.10 6.58 -17.48
C THR A 63 13.49 5.72 -18.56
N ARG A 64 14.27 4.78 -19.08
CA ARG A 64 13.76 3.63 -19.81
C ARG A 64 14.35 2.36 -19.20
N MET A 65 13.50 1.37 -18.98
CA MET A 65 13.85 0.05 -18.49
C MET A 65 13.38 -0.98 -19.51
N GLU A 66 14.27 -1.88 -19.89
CA GLU A 66 13.99 -2.98 -20.81
C GLU A 66 14.49 -4.30 -20.24
N SER A 67 13.86 -5.40 -20.63
CA SER A 67 14.50 -6.70 -20.56
C SER A 67 15.67 -6.78 -21.56
N LEU A 68 16.55 -7.76 -21.37
CA LEU A 68 17.75 -7.89 -22.23
C LEU A 68 17.41 -8.15 -23.71
N ASP A 69 16.25 -8.74 -24.00
CA ASP A 69 15.69 -8.94 -25.34
C ASP A 69 15.12 -7.65 -25.98
N GLY A 70 15.17 -6.51 -25.28
CA GLY A 70 14.76 -5.21 -25.79
C GLY A 70 13.28 -4.89 -25.59
N LYS A 71 12.52 -5.71 -24.87
CA LYS A 71 11.12 -5.37 -24.57
C LYS A 71 11.06 -4.29 -23.48
N PRO A 72 10.31 -3.20 -23.69
CA PRO A 72 10.14 -2.18 -22.68
C PRO A 72 9.34 -2.73 -21.49
N LEU A 73 9.79 -2.39 -20.29
CA LEU A 73 9.12 -2.70 -19.03
C LEU A 73 8.60 -1.43 -18.36
N PHE A 74 9.35 -0.34 -18.51
CA PHE A 74 8.99 0.96 -17.98
C PHE A 74 9.62 2.08 -18.79
N ILE A 75 8.86 3.13 -19.06
CA ILE A 75 9.35 4.35 -19.70
C ILE A 75 8.83 5.54 -18.90
N ALA A 76 9.67 6.55 -18.69
CA ALA A 76 9.29 7.82 -18.12
C ALA A 76 10.02 8.97 -18.81
N ASP A 77 9.28 10.02 -19.15
CA ASP A 77 9.81 11.25 -19.78
C ASP A 77 10.13 12.35 -18.74
N GLY A 78 9.97 12.04 -17.45
CA GLY A 78 10.09 12.99 -16.33
C GLY A 78 8.75 13.53 -15.81
N HIS A 79 7.65 13.28 -16.52
CA HIS A 79 6.30 13.69 -16.14
C HIS A 79 5.29 12.54 -16.27
N THR A 80 5.28 11.90 -17.43
CA THR A 80 4.44 10.77 -17.80
C THR A 80 5.23 9.47 -17.63
N CYS A 81 4.52 8.43 -17.22
CA CYS A 81 5.06 7.09 -17.06
C CYS A 81 4.24 6.11 -17.90
N TRP A 82 4.92 5.16 -18.53
CA TRP A 82 4.31 4.05 -19.27
C TRP A 82 4.80 2.75 -18.66
N VAL A 83 3.88 2.01 -18.05
CA VAL A 83 4.17 0.76 -17.33
C VAL A 83 3.67 -0.43 -18.13
N PHE A 84 4.57 -1.34 -18.50
CA PHE A 84 4.23 -2.53 -19.26
C PHE A 84 3.95 -3.69 -18.32
N GLN A 85 2.76 -4.28 -18.44
CA GLN A 85 2.35 -5.44 -17.67
C GLN A 85 2.57 -6.72 -18.48
N ALA A 86 2.91 -7.82 -17.80
CA ALA A 86 3.01 -9.12 -18.45
C ALA A 86 1.70 -9.51 -19.15
N GLY A 87 1.79 -9.98 -20.39
CA GLY A 87 0.64 -10.40 -21.20
C GLY A 87 -0.09 -9.27 -21.93
N HIS A 88 0.43 -8.04 -21.90
CA HIS A 88 -0.11 -6.90 -22.63
C HIS A 88 0.99 -6.22 -23.46
N ASP A 89 0.68 -5.90 -24.72
CA ASP A 89 1.60 -5.21 -25.62
C ASP A 89 1.57 -3.69 -25.43
N ASP A 90 0.46 -3.16 -24.92
CA ASP A 90 0.24 -1.75 -24.66
C ASP A 90 0.43 -1.39 -23.17
N PRO A 91 1.21 -0.34 -22.87
CA PRO A 91 1.47 0.07 -21.50
C PRO A 91 0.28 0.79 -20.89
N ILE A 92 0.29 0.85 -19.56
CA ILE A 92 -0.58 1.74 -18.80
C ILE A 92 0.08 3.12 -18.75
N GLU A 93 -0.62 4.14 -19.24
CA GLU A 93 -0.19 5.54 -19.11
C GLU A 93 -0.56 6.07 -17.72
N THR A 94 0.42 6.53 -16.96
CA THR A 94 0.28 6.96 -15.57
C THR A 94 1.29 8.08 -15.28
N ASN A 95 1.47 8.43 -14.01
CA ASN A 95 2.47 9.40 -13.57
C ASN A 95 3.31 8.84 -12.41
N GLU A 96 4.35 9.58 -12.02
CA GLU A 96 5.26 9.19 -10.95
C GLU A 96 4.53 9.00 -9.59
N LEU A 97 3.50 9.81 -9.29
CA LEU A 97 2.76 9.72 -8.03
C LEU A 97 1.94 8.43 -7.91
N ASN A 98 1.45 7.92 -9.04
CA ASN A 98 0.67 6.70 -9.16
C ASN A 98 1.52 5.49 -9.61
N THR A 99 2.85 5.63 -9.60
CA THR A 99 3.79 4.53 -9.87
C THR A 99 4.52 4.18 -8.58
N ARG A 100 4.54 2.90 -8.24
CA ARG A 100 5.21 2.33 -7.07
C ARG A 100 6.43 1.56 -7.53
N ILE A 101 7.58 1.96 -7.03
CA ILE A 101 8.84 1.27 -7.25
C ILE A 101 9.32 0.74 -5.91
N PRO A 102 9.03 -0.52 -5.57
CA PRO A 102 9.51 -1.13 -4.34
C PRO A 102 11.03 -1.33 -4.41
N ASP A 103 11.65 -1.42 -3.24
CA ASP A 103 13.05 -1.78 -3.13
C ASP A 103 13.26 -3.29 -3.35
N PRO A 104 14.50 -3.71 -3.63
CA PRO A 104 15.70 -2.91 -3.88
C PRO A 104 15.73 -2.25 -5.27
N GLY A 105 16.50 -1.17 -5.39
CA GLY A 105 16.88 -0.56 -6.66
C GLY A 105 16.01 0.59 -7.15
N ARG A 106 15.11 1.09 -6.29
CA ARG A 106 14.30 2.25 -6.62
C ARG A 106 15.11 3.43 -7.13
N ASP A 107 16.23 3.74 -6.46
CA ASP A 107 17.05 4.91 -6.79
C ASP A 107 17.90 4.70 -8.06
N LEU A 108 18.04 3.46 -8.53
CA LEU A 108 18.61 3.14 -9.85
C LEU A 108 17.60 3.33 -10.99
N ILE A 109 16.29 3.22 -10.71
CA ILE A 109 15.22 3.34 -11.72
C ILE A 109 14.73 4.79 -11.83
N VAL A 110 14.42 5.44 -10.71
CA VAL A 110 13.90 6.82 -10.70
C VAL A 110 14.76 7.72 -9.83
N SER A 111 14.96 8.95 -10.28
CA SER A 111 15.62 9.97 -9.47
C SER A 111 14.59 10.76 -8.69
N ARG A 112 14.85 10.92 -7.40
CA ARG A 112 13.97 11.67 -6.51
C ARG A 112 14.26 13.17 -6.63
N PRO A 113 13.22 14.02 -6.63
CA PRO A 113 13.41 15.46 -6.71
C PRO A 113 13.94 16.01 -5.38
N VAL A 114 14.45 17.24 -5.40
CA VAL A 114 15.11 17.86 -4.23
C VAL A 114 14.23 17.89 -2.97
N GLU A 115 12.91 18.06 -3.12
CA GLU A 115 11.96 18.11 -1.99
C GLU A 115 11.88 16.79 -1.24
N HIS A 116 12.21 15.68 -1.91
CA HIS A 116 12.30 14.38 -1.24
C HIS A 116 13.42 14.37 -0.19
N TRP A 117 14.58 14.94 -0.54
CA TRP A 117 15.79 14.93 0.27
C TRP A 117 15.79 16.02 1.35
N ALA A 118 15.04 17.11 1.13
CA ALA A 118 14.97 18.23 2.07
C ALA A 118 14.02 18.00 3.27
N ARG A 119 13.17 16.97 3.24
CA ARG A 119 12.15 16.71 4.28
C ARG A 119 12.79 16.31 5.63
N PRO A 120 12.36 16.91 6.75
CA PRO A 120 12.80 16.50 8.09
C PRO A 120 12.50 15.01 8.34
N GLY A 121 13.49 14.25 8.82
CA GLY A 121 13.34 12.83 9.15
C GLY A 121 13.66 11.85 8.01
N LEU A 122 14.01 12.34 6.82
CA LEU A 122 14.48 11.51 5.69
C LEU A 122 15.97 11.69 5.41
N ALA A 123 16.62 10.58 5.03
CA ALA A 123 17.89 10.44 4.30
C ALA A 123 18.98 11.50 4.57
N ARG A 124 19.38 11.68 5.83
CA ARG A 124 20.67 12.32 6.14
C ARG A 124 21.77 11.27 6.20
N PRO A 125 23.00 11.60 5.78
CA PRO A 125 24.14 10.74 6.00
C PRO A 125 24.30 10.40 7.48
N THR A 126 24.41 9.11 7.80
CA THR A 126 24.67 8.61 9.17
C THR A 126 26.15 8.49 9.47
N ARG A 127 26.99 8.58 8.42
CA ARG A 127 28.45 8.51 8.46
C ARG A 127 29.05 9.55 7.51
N PRO A 128 30.35 9.89 7.65
CA PRO A 128 31.07 10.64 6.64
C PRO A 128 30.92 10.00 5.26
N ILE A 129 30.88 10.84 4.22
CA ILE A 129 30.80 10.40 2.83
C ILE A 129 32.19 9.90 2.43
N GLU A 130 32.25 8.69 1.90
CA GLU A 130 33.49 8.05 1.46
C GLU A 130 33.63 8.14 -0.05
N GLU A 131 34.84 8.38 -0.55
CA GLU A 131 35.17 8.26 -1.97
C GLU A 131 35.63 6.83 -2.24
N VAL A 132 34.99 6.18 -3.21
CA VAL A 132 35.23 4.78 -3.59
C VAL A 132 35.32 4.66 -5.11
N GLU A 133 35.84 3.54 -5.60
CA GLU A 133 35.77 3.19 -7.02
C GLU A 133 34.69 2.13 -7.24
N PHE A 134 33.82 2.33 -8.23
CA PHE A 134 32.82 1.35 -8.65
C PHE A 134 32.73 1.32 -10.17
N LEU A 135 32.83 0.12 -10.76
CA LEU A 135 32.93 -0.06 -12.23
C LEU A 135 34.04 0.79 -12.88
N GLY A 136 35.17 0.98 -12.19
CA GLY A 136 36.28 1.82 -12.65
C GLY A 136 35.99 3.32 -12.64
N ARG A 137 34.92 3.74 -11.95
CA ARG A 137 34.48 5.15 -11.89
C ARG A 137 34.58 5.69 -10.46
N PRO A 138 35.04 6.95 -10.27
CA PRO A 138 35.08 7.58 -8.96
C PRO A 138 33.65 7.87 -8.48
N CYS A 139 33.33 7.36 -7.30
CA CYS A 139 31.99 7.39 -6.72
C CYS A 139 32.02 7.90 -5.27
N TRP A 140 30.90 8.44 -4.81
CA TRP A 140 30.61 8.62 -3.40
C TRP A 140 29.86 7.41 -2.86
N ASN A 141 30.25 6.90 -1.70
CA ASN A 141 29.47 5.97 -0.90
C ASN A 141 28.79 6.72 0.24
N VAL A 142 27.46 6.65 0.30
CA VAL A 142 26.64 7.41 1.24
C VAL A 142 25.70 6.47 1.99
N GLN A 143 25.86 6.40 3.30
CA GLN A 143 24.94 5.68 4.18
C GLN A 143 23.86 6.62 4.71
N LEU A 144 22.59 6.29 4.49
CA LEU A 144 21.42 7.10 4.77
C LEU A 144 20.49 6.42 5.78
N LYS A 145 19.95 7.22 6.71
CA LYS A 145 18.92 6.73 7.65
C LYS A 145 17.55 6.60 6.97
N THR A 146 16.96 5.42 7.03
CA THR A 146 15.63 5.08 6.51
C THR A 146 14.64 4.92 7.67
N GLY A 147 14.07 6.03 8.15
CA GLY A 147 13.12 5.98 9.28
C GLY A 147 13.75 5.56 10.63
N SER A 148 12.92 5.24 11.62
CA SER A 148 13.37 5.00 13.00
C SER A 148 13.77 3.55 13.30
N LYS A 149 13.32 2.57 12.51
CA LYS A 149 13.51 1.13 12.77
C LYS A 149 14.15 0.32 11.64
N ALA A 150 14.28 0.86 10.43
CA ALA A 150 14.82 0.11 9.30
C ALA A 150 16.35 0.19 9.23
N SER A 151 16.95 -0.82 8.61
CA SER A 151 18.40 -0.83 8.36
C SER A 151 18.77 0.33 7.42
N PRO A 152 19.91 1.01 7.66
CA PRO A 152 20.30 2.13 6.82
C PRO A 152 20.48 1.70 5.37
N MET A 153 20.10 2.59 4.45
CA MET A 153 20.31 2.40 3.02
C MET A 153 21.70 2.92 2.64
N VAL A 154 22.41 2.24 1.75
CA VAL A 154 23.70 2.68 1.23
C VAL A 154 23.56 2.93 -0.27
N LEU A 155 23.99 4.11 -0.72
CA LEU A 155 24.03 4.48 -2.13
C LEU A 155 25.47 4.64 -2.59
N THR A 156 25.80 4.10 -3.77
CA THR A 156 27.04 4.42 -4.49
C THR A 156 26.69 5.28 -5.70
N ILE A 157 27.24 6.49 -5.73
CA ILE A 157 26.83 7.57 -6.65
C ILE A 157 28.04 8.01 -7.47
N ASP A 158 27.94 7.95 -8.80
CA ASP A 158 28.99 8.41 -9.71
C ASP A 158 29.20 9.93 -9.57
N ILE A 159 30.44 10.35 -9.29
CA ILE A 159 30.78 11.76 -9.01
C ILE A 159 30.59 12.63 -10.26
N GLU A 160 30.90 12.08 -11.43
CA GLU A 160 30.83 12.81 -12.69
C GLU A 160 29.38 13.16 -13.05
N THR A 161 28.50 12.16 -13.03
CA THR A 161 27.13 12.26 -13.55
C THR A 161 26.06 12.43 -12.50
N GLY A 162 26.31 12.05 -11.24
CA GLY A 162 25.31 11.97 -10.18
C GLY A 162 24.44 10.71 -10.23
N THR A 163 24.77 9.73 -11.09
CA THR A 163 24.00 8.49 -11.22
C THR A 163 24.18 7.60 -10.01
N VAL A 164 23.08 7.10 -9.44
CA VAL A 164 23.13 6.02 -8.45
C VAL A 164 23.47 4.72 -9.19
N LEU A 165 24.69 4.20 -8.98
CA LEU A 165 25.16 2.97 -9.61
C LEU A 165 24.89 1.72 -8.75
N LYS A 166 24.73 1.89 -7.45
CA LYS A 166 24.41 0.80 -6.52
C LYS A 166 23.57 1.31 -5.35
N GLN A 167 22.61 0.49 -4.93
CA GLN A 167 21.77 0.67 -3.75
C GLN A 167 21.78 -0.61 -2.93
N GLU A 168 21.98 -0.49 -1.62
CA GLU A 168 21.88 -1.59 -0.65
C GLU A 168 20.96 -1.18 0.50
N GLY A 169 20.16 -2.11 1.01
CA GLY A 169 19.26 -1.87 2.13
C GLY A 169 18.69 -3.16 2.69
N GLU A 170 17.69 -3.02 3.57
CA GLU A 170 17.05 -4.15 4.24
C GLU A 170 16.37 -5.13 3.26
N GLU A 171 15.79 -4.60 2.18
CA GLU A 171 15.06 -5.40 1.20
C GLU A 171 15.97 -6.11 0.18
N GLY A 172 17.28 -5.84 0.20
CA GLY A 172 18.26 -6.39 -0.73
C GLY A 172 19.18 -5.34 -1.32
N SER A 173 19.78 -5.65 -2.47
CA SER A 173 20.64 -4.74 -3.22
C SER A 173 20.27 -4.69 -4.70
N ALA A 174 20.60 -3.58 -5.35
CA ALA A 174 20.57 -3.46 -6.79
C ALA A 174 21.80 -2.69 -7.26
N GLU A 175 22.39 -3.12 -8.36
CA GLU A 175 23.64 -2.55 -8.88
C GLU A 175 23.70 -2.63 -10.40
N TYR A 176 24.36 -1.64 -11.01
CA TYR A 176 24.85 -1.77 -12.37
C TYR A 176 26.00 -2.79 -12.39
N ILE A 177 25.98 -3.68 -13.38
CA ILE A 177 27.09 -4.60 -13.68
C ILE A 177 27.91 -4.12 -14.88
N ASP A 178 27.34 -3.22 -15.68
CA ASP A 178 28.01 -2.47 -16.73
C ASP A 178 27.33 -1.09 -16.82
N CYS A 179 28.11 -0.05 -17.10
CA CYS A 179 27.64 1.33 -17.15
C CYS A 179 28.47 2.13 -18.16
N ALA A 180 27.80 2.62 -19.20
CA ALA A 180 28.36 3.47 -20.23
C ALA A 180 27.74 4.87 -20.19
N LEU A 181 28.56 5.88 -20.39
CA LEU A 181 28.09 7.23 -20.68
C LEU A 181 27.82 7.33 -22.18
N SER A 182 26.71 7.96 -22.56
CA SER A 182 26.45 8.31 -23.95
C SER A 182 26.61 9.81 -24.17
N ASP A 183 27.09 10.20 -25.36
CA ASP A 183 27.17 11.60 -25.79
C ASP A 183 25.78 12.20 -26.11
N GLY A 184 24.76 11.35 -26.19
CA GLY A 184 23.37 11.76 -26.35
C GLY A 184 22.42 10.57 -26.42
N LEU A 185 21.20 10.74 -25.91
CA LEU A 185 20.09 9.84 -26.16
C LEU A 185 18.94 10.67 -26.72
N PRO A 186 18.27 10.23 -27.81
CA PRO A 186 17.17 11.00 -28.38
C PRO A 186 15.96 11.04 -27.44
N ASP A 187 15.18 12.12 -27.55
CA ASP A 187 13.82 12.29 -26.99
C ASP A 187 12.99 11.01 -26.97
N SER A 188 12.96 10.36 -28.14
CA SER A 188 12.17 9.17 -28.43
C SER A 188 12.57 7.93 -27.61
N THR A 189 13.74 7.92 -26.96
CA THR A 189 14.11 6.82 -26.04
C THR A 189 13.19 6.80 -24.84
N PHE A 190 12.77 7.98 -24.38
CA PHE A 190 12.08 8.17 -23.11
C PHE A 190 10.58 8.46 -23.26
N THR A 191 10.04 8.34 -24.47
CA THR A 191 8.62 8.56 -24.75
C THR A 191 8.02 7.34 -25.43
N TRP A 192 6.74 7.07 -25.15
CA TRP A 192 5.96 6.08 -25.87
C TRP A 192 4.91 6.79 -26.74
N THR A 193 4.89 6.47 -28.03
CA THR A 193 3.96 7.06 -29.01
C THR A 193 2.93 6.06 -29.53
N GLY A 194 2.98 4.82 -29.05
CA GLY A 194 2.03 3.78 -29.41
C GLY A 194 0.72 3.86 -28.63
N PRO A 195 -0.20 2.89 -28.83
CA PRO A 195 -1.41 2.76 -28.05
C PRO A 195 -1.13 2.66 -26.54
N VAL A 196 -2.07 3.15 -25.72
CA VAL A 196 -1.97 3.12 -24.25
C VAL A 196 -3.28 2.67 -23.63
N ARG A 197 -3.19 2.05 -22.45
CA ARG A 197 -4.33 1.74 -21.59
C ARG A 197 -4.45 2.80 -20.51
N MET A 198 -5.67 3.27 -20.29
CA MET A 198 -5.95 4.23 -19.22
C MET A 198 -6.09 3.49 -17.89
N PRO A 199 -5.46 3.97 -16.79
CA PRO A 199 -5.47 3.30 -15.49
C PRO A 199 -6.88 2.97 -14.98
N ARG A 200 -7.84 3.88 -15.22
CA ARG A 200 -9.25 3.68 -14.83
C ARG A 200 -9.90 2.49 -15.53
N ASN A 201 -9.53 2.21 -16.78
CA ASN A 201 -10.09 1.12 -17.57
C ASN A 201 -9.52 -0.20 -17.08
N VAL A 202 -8.20 -0.25 -16.85
CA VAL A 202 -7.52 -1.43 -16.28
C VAL A 202 -8.12 -1.79 -14.93
N PHE A 203 -8.37 -0.81 -14.06
CA PHE A 203 -9.04 -1.06 -12.79
C PHE A 203 -10.45 -1.61 -12.95
N ALA A 204 -11.24 -1.05 -13.88
CA ALA A 204 -12.59 -1.53 -14.14
C ALA A 204 -12.59 -2.97 -14.68
N GLU A 205 -11.64 -3.30 -15.56
CA GLU A 205 -11.43 -4.65 -16.11
C GLU A 205 -11.00 -5.64 -15.01
N ASP A 206 -10.02 -5.29 -14.17
CA ASP A 206 -9.58 -6.12 -13.06
C ASP A 206 -10.70 -6.38 -12.06
N ARG A 207 -11.49 -5.35 -11.75
CA ARG A 207 -12.66 -5.47 -10.90
C ARG A 207 -13.72 -6.37 -11.52
N ALA A 208 -14.00 -6.21 -12.81
CA ALA A 208 -14.95 -7.05 -13.53
C ALA A 208 -14.50 -8.52 -13.54
N ARG A 209 -13.22 -8.79 -13.85
CA ARG A 209 -12.62 -10.14 -13.80
C ARG A 209 -12.67 -10.74 -12.40
N SER A 210 -12.40 -9.95 -11.36
CA SER A 210 -12.46 -10.40 -9.96
C SER A 210 -13.90 -10.78 -9.56
N ILE A 211 -14.89 -9.95 -9.93
CA ILE A 211 -16.31 -10.23 -9.71
C ILE A 211 -16.72 -11.51 -10.44
N GLU A 212 -16.38 -11.62 -11.72
CA GLU A 212 -16.70 -12.80 -12.55
C GLU A 212 -16.07 -14.06 -11.97
N ARG A 213 -14.78 -14.02 -11.58
CA ARG A 213 -14.10 -15.14 -10.91
C ARG A 213 -14.77 -15.49 -9.59
N SER A 214 -15.19 -14.50 -8.80
CA SER A 214 -15.92 -14.74 -7.55
C SER A 214 -17.25 -15.44 -7.81
N ILE A 215 -18.02 -14.98 -8.80
CA ILE A 215 -19.27 -15.63 -9.20
C ILE A 215 -19.02 -17.06 -9.68
N SER A 216 -18.03 -17.26 -10.56
CA SER A 216 -17.67 -18.58 -11.09
C SER A 216 -17.21 -19.53 -9.98
N ASN A 217 -16.43 -19.05 -9.00
CA ASN A 217 -15.97 -19.86 -7.87
C ASN A 217 -17.15 -20.25 -6.96
N MET A 218 -18.07 -19.32 -6.70
CA MET A 218 -19.28 -19.60 -5.93
C MET A 218 -20.20 -20.60 -6.64
N GLN A 219 -20.35 -20.46 -7.96
CA GLN A 219 -21.11 -21.41 -8.78
C GLN A 219 -20.45 -22.79 -8.76
N TRP A 220 -19.13 -22.87 -8.91
CA TRP A 220 -18.39 -24.12 -8.80
C TRP A 220 -18.59 -24.78 -7.43
N PHE A 221 -18.51 -24.01 -6.33
CA PHE A 221 -18.74 -24.52 -4.99
C PHE A 221 -20.17 -25.07 -4.83
N HIS A 222 -21.15 -24.33 -5.34
CA HIS A 222 -22.54 -24.75 -5.35
C HIS A 222 -22.72 -26.09 -6.07
N ASP A 223 -22.12 -26.23 -7.26
CA ASP A 223 -22.34 -27.39 -8.13
C ASP A 223 -21.52 -28.63 -7.72
N ASN A 224 -20.36 -28.43 -7.09
CA ASN A 224 -19.40 -29.52 -6.82
C ASN A 224 -19.24 -29.86 -5.33
N VAL A 225 -19.61 -28.95 -4.42
CA VAL A 225 -19.42 -29.13 -2.97
C VAL A 225 -20.77 -29.19 -2.26
N SER A 226 -21.55 -28.11 -2.33
CA SER A 226 -22.88 -28.08 -1.71
C SER A 226 -23.73 -26.98 -2.32
N ALA A 227 -24.88 -27.38 -2.86
CA ALA A 227 -25.93 -26.47 -3.28
C ALA A 227 -26.72 -25.86 -2.09
N GLN A 228 -26.58 -26.44 -0.90
CA GLN A 228 -27.29 -26.00 0.30
C GLN A 228 -26.51 -24.91 1.04
N ARG A 229 -27.23 -23.92 1.58
CA ARG A 229 -26.66 -22.93 2.50
C ARG A 229 -26.19 -23.66 3.76
N ILE A 230 -24.91 -23.50 4.08
CA ILE A 230 -24.30 -24.12 5.25
C ILE A 230 -24.52 -23.19 6.45
N HIS A 231 -25.26 -23.67 7.45
CA HIS A 231 -25.47 -22.99 8.72
C HIS A 231 -24.96 -23.86 9.86
N ALA A 232 -24.23 -23.24 10.78
CA ALA A 232 -23.78 -23.88 12.00
C ALA A 232 -23.89 -22.88 13.15
N ASN A 233 -24.34 -23.36 14.31
CA ASN A 233 -24.35 -22.57 15.53
C ASN A 233 -22.93 -22.56 16.10
N VAL A 234 -22.34 -21.36 16.23
CA VAL A 234 -21.02 -21.15 16.83
C VAL A 234 -21.17 -20.34 18.11
N LEU A 235 -20.33 -20.65 19.10
CA LEU A 235 -20.25 -19.84 20.31
C LEU A 235 -19.39 -18.61 20.04
N VAL A 236 -19.88 -17.45 20.45
CA VAL A 236 -19.18 -16.16 20.36
C VAL A 236 -18.92 -15.67 21.78
N ASP A 237 -17.66 -15.39 22.10
CA ASP A 237 -17.29 -14.71 23.34
C ASP A 237 -17.47 -13.20 23.17
N PHE A 238 -18.37 -12.63 23.97
CA PHE A 238 -18.69 -11.19 23.97
C PHE A 238 -17.86 -10.40 24.98
N THR A 239 -16.87 -11.02 25.62
CA THR A 239 -15.96 -10.34 26.54
C THR A 239 -15.14 -9.31 25.77
N PRO A 240 -15.20 -8.00 26.13
CA PRO A 240 -14.37 -6.99 25.50
C PRO A 240 -12.88 -7.27 25.71
N THR A 241 -12.10 -7.27 24.62
CA THR A 241 -10.64 -7.37 24.68
C THR A 241 -9.95 -6.01 24.57
N GLU A 242 -10.63 -5.03 23.98
CA GLU A 242 -10.18 -3.64 23.90
C GLU A 242 -11.36 -2.72 24.18
N VAL A 243 -11.17 -1.71 25.04
CA VAL A 243 -12.19 -0.71 25.38
C VAL A 243 -11.61 0.69 25.20
N ARG A 244 -12.28 1.51 24.39
CA ARG A 244 -11.96 2.92 24.17
C ARG A 244 -13.06 3.76 24.80
N ARG A 245 -12.72 4.48 25.86
CA ARG A 245 -13.63 5.42 26.52
C ARG A 245 -13.59 6.76 25.82
N ASP A 246 -14.74 7.42 25.79
CA ASP A 246 -14.83 8.81 25.36
C ASP A 246 -14.29 9.73 26.49
N PRO A 247 -13.25 10.56 26.25
CA PRO A 247 -12.70 11.47 27.25
C PRO A 247 -13.70 12.55 27.70
N GLU A 248 -14.60 12.97 26.81
CA GLU A 248 -15.60 14.02 27.07
C GLU A 248 -16.87 13.44 27.71
N HIS A 249 -17.13 12.16 27.45
CA HIS A 249 -18.25 11.41 28.01
C HIS A 249 -17.76 10.12 28.69
N PRO A 250 -17.27 10.19 29.93
CA PRO A 250 -16.57 9.07 30.58
C PRO A 250 -17.42 7.80 30.75
N ASP A 251 -18.74 7.91 30.73
CA ASP A 251 -19.67 6.77 30.78
C ASP A 251 -19.95 6.15 29.40
N SER A 252 -19.47 6.76 28.33
CA SER A 252 -19.54 6.27 26.96
C SER A 252 -18.29 5.50 26.57
N PHE A 253 -18.46 4.43 25.80
CA PHE A 253 -17.34 3.66 25.28
C PHE A 253 -17.67 2.94 23.96
N GLU A 254 -16.61 2.62 23.23
CA GLU A 254 -16.57 1.60 22.19
C GLU A 254 -15.69 0.44 22.66
N ALA A 255 -16.16 -0.79 22.48
CA ALA A 255 -15.46 -2.00 22.87
C ALA A 255 -15.42 -3.00 21.70
N TYR A 256 -14.30 -3.72 21.59
CA TYR A 256 -14.07 -4.76 20.60
C TYR A 256 -14.14 -6.13 21.28
N PHE A 257 -14.85 -7.08 20.67
CA PHE A 257 -14.79 -8.49 21.07
C PHE A 257 -13.53 -9.17 20.49
N GLU A 258 -13.23 -10.38 20.99
CA GLU A 258 -12.02 -11.12 20.60
C GLU A 258 -11.86 -11.20 19.07
N LYS A 259 -10.64 -10.94 18.58
CA LYS A 259 -10.26 -11.00 17.15
C LYS A 259 -11.14 -10.12 16.24
N GLY A 260 -11.80 -9.10 16.78
CA GLY A 260 -12.65 -8.20 16.01
C GLY A 260 -13.96 -8.85 15.54
N ALA A 261 -14.40 -9.92 16.18
CA ALA A 261 -15.64 -10.63 15.84
C ALA A 261 -16.90 -9.75 15.98
N GLY A 262 -16.82 -8.66 16.74
CA GLY A 262 -17.91 -7.70 16.91
C GLY A 262 -17.49 -6.48 17.71
N ARG A 263 -18.46 -5.58 17.91
CA ARG A 263 -18.31 -4.36 18.71
C ARG A 263 -19.51 -4.14 19.62
N LEU A 264 -19.24 -3.50 20.75
CA LEU A 264 -20.22 -3.03 21.71
C LEU A 264 -20.03 -1.52 21.92
N TRP A 265 -21.12 -0.79 21.89
CA TRP A 265 -21.14 0.64 22.21
C TRP A 265 -22.08 0.90 23.37
N ARG A 266 -21.73 1.90 24.17
CA ARG A 266 -22.59 2.48 25.19
C ARG A 266 -22.46 3.99 25.18
N ARG A 267 -23.57 4.69 25.41
CA ARG A 267 -23.60 6.11 25.78
C ARG A 267 -24.68 6.39 26.82
N THR A 268 -24.63 7.54 27.48
CA THR A 268 -25.77 8.02 28.27
C THR A 268 -27.01 8.14 27.40
N ARG A 269 -28.15 7.70 27.93
CA ARG A 269 -29.42 7.71 27.20
C ARG A 269 -29.73 9.12 26.71
N SER A 270 -29.98 9.25 25.41
CA SER A 270 -30.28 10.52 24.76
C SER A 270 -31.37 10.37 23.72
N SER A 271 -32.13 11.44 23.50
CA SER A 271 -33.06 11.56 22.37
C SER A 271 -32.38 12.03 21.08
N GLU A 272 -31.08 12.36 21.12
CA GLU A 272 -30.30 12.73 19.95
C GLU A 272 -29.88 11.52 19.12
N ASP A 273 -29.85 11.67 17.80
CA ASP A 273 -29.41 10.62 16.88
C ASP A 273 -28.04 10.04 17.28
N TRP A 274 -27.98 8.71 17.34
CA TRP A 274 -26.73 8.00 17.56
C TRP A 274 -26.07 7.66 16.23
N LEU A 275 -24.97 8.36 15.93
CA LEU A 275 -24.12 8.08 14.78
C LEU A 275 -23.26 6.84 15.06
N LEU A 276 -23.67 5.70 14.51
CA LEU A 276 -22.93 4.45 14.58
C LEU A 276 -22.28 4.12 13.22
N PRO A 277 -21.10 3.47 13.21
CA PRO A 277 -20.40 3.20 11.96
C PRO A 277 -21.11 2.11 11.14
N VAL A 278 -21.58 2.49 9.95
CA VAL A 278 -22.38 1.62 9.06
C VAL A 278 -21.58 0.47 8.44
N ASN A 279 -20.27 0.63 8.30
CA ASN A 279 -19.35 -0.32 7.65
C ASN A 279 -18.03 -0.48 8.44
N TRP A 280 -18.12 -0.80 9.73
CA TRP A 280 -16.91 -0.88 10.57
C TRP A 280 -16.02 -2.10 10.27
N THR A 281 -16.57 -3.14 9.65
CA THR A 281 -15.84 -4.37 9.26
C THR A 281 -15.00 -4.20 7.99
N GLY A 282 -15.04 -3.03 7.34
CA GLY A 282 -14.35 -2.79 6.06
C GLY A 282 -14.93 -3.60 4.88
N ARG A 283 -16.01 -4.36 5.10
CA ARG A 283 -16.73 -5.11 4.07
C ARG A 283 -17.82 -4.21 3.48
N ASN A 284 -18.11 -4.41 2.18
CA ASN A 284 -19.17 -3.67 1.47
C ASN A 284 -20.61 -4.08 1.86
N TYR A 285 -20.78 -4.79 2.98
CA TYR A 285 -22.09 -5.23 3.47
C TYR A 285 -22.42 -4.50 4.76
N PRO A 286 -23.63 -3.91 4.89
CA PRO A 286 -24.05 -3.28 6.12
C PRO A 286 -24.05 -4.33 7.24
N THR A 287 -23.23 -4.10 8.27
CA THR A 287 -23.20 -5.00 9.43
C THR A 287 -24.43 -4.69 10.27
N PRO A 288 -25.30 -5.68 10.58
CA PRO A 288 -26.51 -5.42 11.34
C PRO A 288 -26.14 -4.96 12.75
N ILE A 289 -26.62 -3.79 13.13
CA ILE A 289 -26.49 -3.24 14.47
C ILE A 289 -27.82 -3.45 15.19
N ARG A 290 -27.76 -4.04 16.39
CA ARG A 290 -28.91 -4.14 17.28
C ARG A 290 -28.68 -3.20 18.45
N ALA A 291 -29.62 -2.29 18.67
CA ALA A 291 -29.56 -1.31 19.74
C ALA A 291 -30.73 -1.46 20.71
N TRP A 292 -30.52 -1.05 21.95
CA TRP A 292 -31.53 -1.01 22.99
C TRP A 292 -31.18 0.08 24.02
N SER A 293 -32.19 0.56 24.74
CA SER A 293 -32.01 1.55 25.81
C SER A 293 -32.46 0.96 27.13
N THR A 294 -31.71 1.22 28.19
CA THR A 294 -32.18 1.11 29.58
C THR A 294 -32.71 2.47 30.03
N GLN A 295 -33.04 2.62 31.31
CA GLN A 295 -33.44 3.92 31.86
C GLN A 295 -32.32 4.98 31.71
N THR A 296 -31.05 4.57 31.79
CA THR A 296 -29.90 5.47 31.92
C THR A 296 -28.94 5.44 30.73
N PHE A 297 -28.88 4.35 29.97
CA PHE A 297 -27.90 4.18 28.89
C PHE A 297 -28.55 3.70 27.60
N ASP A 298 -28.00 4.16 26.48
CA ASP A 298 -28.20 3.55 25.18
C ASP A 298 -27.06 2.57 24.90
N TRP A 299 -27.40 1.43 24.32
CA TRP A 299 -26.49 0.35 23.97
C TRP A 299 -26.65 -0.03 22.51
N ALA A 300 -25.56 -0.44 21.88
CA ALA A 300 -25.59 -1.01 20.54
C ALA A 300 -24.55 -2.13 20.43
N CYS A 301 -24.87 -3.17 19.67
CA CYS A 301 -24.00 -4.32 19.44
C CYS A 301 -24.05 -4.74 17.97
N ALA A 302 -22.90 -5.14 17.42
CA ALA A 302 -22.77 -5.70 16.09
C ALA A 302 -21.78 -6.87 16.07
N ILE A 303 -22.03 -7.87 15.22
CA ILE A 303 -21.16 -9.03 15.02
C ILE A 303 -20.90 -9.23 13.52
N ASP A 304 -19.67 -9.58 13.16
CA ASP A 304 -19.27 -9.94 11.79
C ASP A 304 -19.57 -11.42 11.47
N LEU A 305 -20.81 -11.87 11.71
CA LEU A 305 -21.27 -13.24 11.43
C LEU A 305 -22.58 -13.30 10.60
N GLY A 306 -23.03 -12.15 10.09
CA GLY A 306 -24.21 -12.03 9.21
C GLY A 306 -25.49 -11.57 9.93
N PRO A 307 -26.60 -11.37 9.18
CA PRO A 307 -27.85 -10.79 9.71
C PRO A 307 -28.50 -11.60 10.84
N ASP A 308 -28.32 -12.92 10.84
CA ASP A 308 -29.01 -13.82 11.76
C ASP A 308 -28.16 -14.21 12.97
N SER A 309 -26.96 -13.63 13.14
CA SER A 309 -26.04 -14.04 14.22
C SER A 309 -26.37 -13.42 15.58
N LEU A 310 -26.97 -12.22 15.60
CA LEU A 310 -27.46 -11.58 16.83
C LEU A 310 -28.97 -11.76 16.96
N THR A 311 -29.39 -13.00 17.23
CA THR A 311 -30.80 -13.35 17.45
C THR A 311 -31.38 -12.64 18.68
N ASP A 312 -32.70 -12.59 18.80
CA ASP A 312 -33.37 -12.01 19.97
C ASP A 312 -33.02 -12.75 21.27
N ALA A 313 -32.83 -14.07 21.20
CA ALA A 313 -32.40 -14.86 22.34
C ALA A 313 -30.96 -14.51 22.78
N THR A 314 -30.05 -14.36 21.81
CA THR A 314 -28.67 -13.92 22.07
C THR A 314 -28.67 -12.51 22.66
N LEU A 315 -29.45 -11.59 22.09
CA LEU A 315 -29.56 -10.21 22.55
C LEU A 315 -30.12 -10.13 23.97
N ALA A 316 -31.13 -10.94 24.31
CA ALA A 316 -31.68 -11.00 25.65
C ALA A 316 -30.64 -11.49 26.68
N GLN A 317 -29.83 -12.50 26.34
CA GLN A 317 -28.73 -12.96 27.21
C GLN A 317 -27.68 -11.87 27.42
N LEU A 318 -27.26 -11.19 26.35
CA LEU A 318 -26.35 -10.05 26.42
C LEU A 318 -26.89 -8.92 27.31
N GLN A 319 -28.17 -8.59 27.19
CA GLN A 319 -28.80 -7.56 27.99
C GLN A 319 -28.73 -7.89 29.49
N VAL A 320 -29.07 -9.12 29.87
CA VAL A 320 -29.00 -9.59 31.27
C VAL A 320 -27.58 -9.50 31.83
N VAL A 321 -26.56 -9.83 31.03
CA VAL A 321 -25.15 -9.79 31.46
C VAL A 321 -24.61 -8.37 31.54
N LEU A 322 -24.95 -7.49 30.58
CA LEU A 322 -24.38 -6.14 30.48
C LEU A 322 -24.99 -5.14 31.46
N HIS A 323 -26.25 -5.32 31.85
CA HIS A 323 -26.96 -4.44 32.78
C HIS A 323 -27.91 -5.23 33.70
N PRO A 324 -27.36 -6.08 34.58
CA PRO A 324 -28.18 -6.97 35.42
C PRO A 324 -29.17 -6.17 36.29
N GLY A 325 -30.45 -6.55 36.23
CA GLY A 325 -31.52 -5.91 37.00
C GLY A 325 -32.07 -4.61 36.41
N HIS A 326 -31.66 -4.23 35.20
CA HIS A 326 -32.22 -3.07 34.49
C HIS A 326 -33.08 -3.51 33.31
N ASP A 327 -34.30 -3.01 33.25
CA ASP A 327 -35.20 -3.30 32.13
C ASP A 327 -34.80 -2.54 30.86
N VAL A 328 -35.03 -3.19 29.72
CA VAL A 328 -35.00 -2.54 28.41
C VAL A 328 -36.29 -1.75 28.23
N VAL A 329 -36.17 -0.46 27.98
CA VAL A 329 -37.30 0.49 27.90
C VAL A 329 -37.51 1.06 26.50
N GLY A 330 -36.70 0.66 25.52
CA GLY A 330 -36.84 1.12 24.15
C GLY A 330 -35.61 0.87 23.28
N THR A 331 -35.58 1.55 22.14
CA THR A 331 -34.45 1.57 21.20
C THR A 331 -34.05 3.03 21.00
N PRO A 332 -32.74 3.35 20.99
CA PRO A 332 -32.30 4.72 20.75
C PRO A 332 -32.56 5.15 19.29
N PRO A 333 -32.69 6.45 19.00
CA PRO A 333 -32.68 6.94 17.62
C PRO A 333 -31.30 6.67 17.00
N LEU A 334 -31.27 5.89 15.91
CA LEU A 334 -30.05 5.52 15.19
C LEU A 334 -29.94 6.28 13.87
N ASN A 335 -28.72 6.69 13.52
CA ASN A 335 -28.43 7.28 12.22
C ASN A 335 -27.19 6.60 11.58
N PRO A 336 -27.33 5.90 10.44
CA PRO A 336 -28.59 5.67 9.71
C PRO A 336 -29.56 4.76 10.49
N PRO A 337 -30.87 4.81 10.19
CA PRO A 337 -31.83 3.88 10.78
C PRO A 337 -31.46 2.43 10.43
N PRO A 338 -31.79 1.47 11.30
CA PRO A 338 -31.53 0.05 11.02
C PRO A 338 -32.27 -0.38 9.74
N ARG A 339 -31.58 -1.13 8.87
CA ARG A 339 -32.13 -1.65 7.62
C ARG A 339 -32.83 -2.98 7.79
#